data_AF-K8WTD4-F1
#
_entry.id   AF-K8WTD4-F1
#
_cell.length_a   1.000
_cell.length_b   1.000
_cell.length_c   1.000
_cell.angle_alpha   90.00
_cell.angle_beta   90.00
_cell.angle_gamma   90.00
#
_symmetry.space_group_name_H-M   'P 1'
#
loop_
_entity.id
_entity.type
_entity.pdbx_description
1 polymer ?
#
loop_
_entity_poly.entity_id
_entity_poly.type
_entity_poly.pdbx_seq_one_letter_code
_entity_poly.pdbx_strand_id
1 'polypeptide(L)'
;MEFNINEIVNVNNIKNCFDHIQIDEMIKNLQKTITGTYPLPESLSAQEANDLIDIFSWICEIEPQVTLDIISSFLTIYSSYDEEKNNIIDIHDWFIVKREPTESGDIPGFVIIITLGPNFDGHKVIHAIKRLIDADKRTKQRFIVLLMSYIFYEQFHYPQPETGVYNIANNKFEQLKWVYRYWFNQLEVAEKGSDLESFFLSENINIQIKQPPMITIPPVPPEVWKRSISVSCGGDLLAVDVLTPKNTKYLFDDITDFYSSADIVSANLESTVDDEAEFGRIPVEGKPFKMNTHKSMFEKFRNEAKINFFSTATNHAMDLGKEGVLKTLDVLKQSGAYYSGTAASTAEQEDVVIFDKNGLRIALLAFTFDLNGYNVPEDEPYLVNVVRFNDADPEPDYSLIENQVAIAKAKGADHIIAYCHWGWEFEMYPHVNIVEAAHKVIECGVDTILGNHPHVSQPAQLIERDNMPPALVIYAFGDFVSYHPDSRNSKLAYLIKFDIVIISASNIPTYSDFINIMMD
;
A
#
# COMPACT_ATOMS: atom_id res chain seq x y z
N MET A 1 -32.79 50.43 12.08
CA MET A 1 -32.47 49.75 13.35
C MET A 1 -31.00 49.44 13.30
N GLU A 2 -30.22 49.98 14.22
CA GLU A 2 -28.86 49.49 14.45
C GLU A 2 -28.98 48.09 15.03
N PHE A 3 -28.30 47.11 14.43
CA PHE A 3 -28.17 45.77 15.00
C PHE A 3 -26.72 45.59 15.43
N ASN A 4 -26.53 45.36 16.73
CA ASN A 4 -25.22 45.18 17.33
C ASN A 4 -24.74 43.75 17.07
N ILE A 5 -23.70 43.60 16.25
CA ILE A 5 -23.13 42.29 15.86
C ILE A 5 -22.70 41.44 17.07
N ASN A 6 -22.38 42.08 18.20
CA ASN A 6 -21.98 41.40 19.44
C ASN A 6 -23.13 40.61 20.12
N GLU A 7 -24.39 40.78 19.71
CA GLU A 7 -25.51 39.97 20.23
C GLU A 7 -25.81 38.71 19.39
N ILE A 8 -25.29 38.63 18.15
CA ILE A 8 -25.58 37.51 17.23
C ILE A 8 -24.47 36.45 17.25
N VAL A 9 -23.23 36.83 17.56
CA VAL A 9 -22.13 35.89 17.86
C VAL A 9 -21.80 35.94 19.36
N ASN A 10 -22.80 35.66 20.19
CA ASN A 10 -22.50 35.34 21.59
C ASN A 10 -21.87 33.95 21.63
N VAL A 11 -20.52 33.90 21.71
CA VAL A 11 -19.72 32.68 21.79
C VAL A 11 -20.25 31.72 22.87
N ASN A 12 -20.81 32.25 23.96
CA ASN A 12 -21.42 31.45 25.03
C ASN A 12 -22.66 30.65 24.58
N ASN A 13 -23.41 31.07 23.56
CA ASN A 13 -24.52 30.27 23.03
C ASN A 13 -24.06 29.13 22.12
N ILE A 14 -22.94 29.29 21.41
CA ILE A 14 -22.29 28.17 20.72
C ILE A 14 -21.72 27.21 21.78
N LYS A 15 -21.08 27.75 22.83
CA LYS A 15 -20.59 27.01 24.00
C LYS A 15 -21.69 26.17 24.66
N ASN A 16 -22.81 26.81 25.04
CA ASN A 16 -24.01 26.15 25.60
C ASN A 16 -24.62 25.06 24.70
N CYS A 17 -24.42 25.09 23.37
CA CYS A 17 -24.88 24.02 22.47
C CYS A 17 -23.96 22.79 22.47
N PHE A 18 -22.70 22.95 22.89
CA PHE A 18 -21.70 21.88 22.96
C PHE A 18 -21.31 21.48 24.40
N ASP A 19 -21.78 22.20 25.42
CA ASP A 19 -21.59 21.91 26.86
C ASP A 19 -22.11 20.53 27.33
N HIS A 20 -22.89 19.85 26.48
CA HIS A 20 -23.28 18.44 26.65
C HIS A 20 -22.31 17.48 25.93
N ILE A 21 -21.04 17.87 25.75
CA ILE A 21 -19.90 17.34 24.95
C ILE A 21 -18.72 16.56 25.64
N GLN A 22 -18.72 15.24 25.92
CA GLN A 22 -17.59 14.45 26.50
C GLN A 22 -16.50 14.37 25.44
N ILE A 23 -15.75 15.44 25.22
CA ILE A 23 -14.75 15.55 24.16
C ILE A 23 -13.40 14.97 24.55
N ASP A 24 -12.88 15.12 25.77
CA ASP A 24 -11.71 14.37 26.20
C ASP A 24 -12.03 12.87 26.26
N GLU A 25 -13.26 12.47 26.59
CA GLU A 25 -13.71 11.12 26.36
C GLU A 25 -13.91 10.87 24.88
N MET A 26 -14.28 11.81 24.01
CA MET A 26 -14.34 11.63 22.55
C MET A 26 -12.95 11.64 21.89
N ILE A 27 -11.91 12.16 22.53
CA ILE A 27 -10.52 12.18 22.08
C ILE A 27 -9.82 10.93 22.62
N LYS A 28 -10.04 10.56 23.90
CA LYS A 28 -9.72 9.21 24.41
C LYS A 28 -10.51 8.12 23.71
N ASN A 29 -11.75 8.38 23.28
CA ASN A 29 -12.59 7.44 22.55
C ASN A 29 -12.44 7.59 21.04
N LEU A 30 -11.82 8.63 20.48
CA LEU A 30 -11.22 8.54 19.14
C LEU A 30 -9.98 7.67 19.24
N GLN A 31 -9.17 7.87 20.29
CA GLN A 31 -8.07 6.99 20.68
C GLN A 31 -8.49 5.58 21.16
N LYS A 32 -9.79 5.29 21.38
CA LYS A 32 -10.31 3.94 21.71
C LYS A 32 -11.35 3.38 20.72
N THR A 33 -11.97 4.20 19.86
CA THR A 33 -12.80 3.72 18.73
C THR A 33 -11.90 3.30 17.59
N ILE A 34 -10.72 3.92 17.48
CA ILE A 34 -9.56 3.33 16.82
C ILE A 34 -9.24 1.96 17.40
N THR A 35 -9.36 1.77 18.73
CA THR A 35 -9.11 0.47 19.35
C THR A 35 -10.34 -0.44 19.39
N GLY A 36 -11.54 -0.02 18.96
CA GLY A 36 -12.66 -0.90 18.66
C GLY A 36 -14.04 -0.60 19.24
N THR A 37 -14.48 -1.46 20.15
CA THR A 37 -15.85 -2.02 20.14
C THR A 37 -16.74 -1.67 21.33
N TYR A 38 -18.03 -1.66 21.02
CA TYR A 38 -19.16 -1.52 21.92
C TYR A 38 -19.24 -0.20 22.72
N PRO A 39 -20.46 0.20 23.09
CA PRO A 39 -21.04 1.41 22.52
C PRO A 39 -20.67 2.69 23.29
N LEU A 40 -20.64 3.82 22.57
CA LEU A 40 -20.52 5.15 23.18
C LEU A 40 -21.83 5.55 23.90
N PRO A 41 -21.74 6.26 25.05
CA PRO A 41 -22.89 6.66 25.85
C PRO A 41 -23.73 7.77 25.19
N GLU A 42 -24.99 7.89 25.61
CA GLU A 42 -25.99 8.80 25.01
C GLU A 42 -25.74 10.30 25.25
N SER A 43 -24.78 10.66 26.10
CA SER A 43 -24.42 12.04 26.38
C SER A 43 -23.01 12.16 26.95
N LEU A 44 -22.63 13.41 27.17
CA LEU A 44 -21.29 13.88 26.89
C LEU A 44 -21.03 15.07 27.92
N SER A 45 -19.85 15.23 28.54
CA SER A 45 -19.60 16.00 29.81
C SER A 45 -18.91 17.36 29.69
N ALA A 46 -19.01 18.16 30.76
CA ALA A 46 -18.69 19.59 30.77
C ALA A 46 -17.20 19.98 30.72
N GLN A 47 -16.29 19.31 31.45
CA GLN A 47 -14.85 19.67 31.36
C GLN A 47 -14.38 19.50 29.93
N GLU A 48 -14.70 18.33 29.43
CA GLU A 48 -14.34 17.86 28.13
C GLU A 48 -14.96 18.74 27.04
N ALA A 49 -16.21 19.17 27.20
CA ALA A 49 -16.86 20.10 26.27
C ALA A 49 -16.00 21.34 26.01
N ASN A 50 -15.37 21.86 27.06
CA ASN A 50 -14.46 22.99 26.97
C ASN A 50 -13.24 22.68 26.10
N ASP A 51 -12.72 21.47 26.04
CA ASP A 51 -11.51 21.13 25.29
C ASP A 51 -11.73 21.03 23.75
N LEU A 52 -12.90 20.65 23.21
CA LEU A 52 -13.19 20.85 21.76
C LEU A 52 -13.67 22.26 21.48
N ILE A 53 -14.29 22.92 22.45
CA ILE A 53 -14.52 24.36 22.36
C ILE A 53 -13.17 25.08 22.30
N ASP A 54 -12.13 24.61 22.98
CA ASP A 54 -10.79 25.20 22.98
C ASP A 54 -9.98 24.75 21.76
N ILE A 55 -10.16 23.53 21.23
CA ILE A 55 -9.62 23.15 19.90
C ILE A 55 -10.31 23.90 18.76
N PHE A 56 -11.64 24.07 18.78
CA PHE A 56 -12.33 24.94 17.82
C PHE A 56 -12.02 26.41 18.05
N SER A 57 -11.78 26.85 19.30
CA SER A 57 -11.37 28.24 19.58
C SER A 57 -9.92 28.47 19.13
N TRP A 58 -9.04 27.48 19.23
CA TRP A 58 -7.69 27.51 18.67
C TRP A 58 -7.70 27.51 17.13
N ILE A 59 -8.59 26.71 16.53
CA ILE A 59 -8.92 26.76 15.10
C ILE A 59 -9.66 28.07 14.73
N CYS A 60 -10.24 28.83 15.68
CA CYS A 60 -10.78 30.17 15.46
C CYS A 60 -9.80 31.30 15.78
N GLU A 61 -8.76 31.04 16.56
CA GLU A 61 -7.58 31.90 16.73
C GLU A 61 -6.68 31.84 15.46
N ILE A 62 -6.82 30.78 14.65
CA ILE A 62 -6.36 30.71 13.24
C ILE A 62 -7.58 30.50 12.32
N GLU A 63 -8.42 31.53 12.23
CA GLU A 63 -9.79 31.52 11.69
C GLU A 63 -10.05 30.51 10.52
N PRO A 64 -11.02 29.57 10.66
CA PRO A 64 -11.13 28.44 9.74
C PRO A 64 -11.81 28.80 8.43
N GLN A 65 -12.59 29.90 8.41
CA GLN A 65 -13.17 30.44 7.20
C GLN A 65 -12.10 31.15 6.37
N VAL A 66 -11.21 31.93 6.99
CA VAL A 66 -9.99 32.45 6.36
C VAL A 66 -9.13 31.32 5.79
N THR A 67 -9.01 30.21 6.51
CA THR A 67 -8.30 29.02 6.01
C THR A 67 -8.95 28.46 4.73
N LEU A 68 -10.28 28.30 4.68
CA LEU A 68 -10.98 27.82 3.48
C LEU A 68 -10.94 28.81 2.29
N ASP A 69 -11.04 30.11 2.58
CA ASP A 69 -11.03 31.15 1.54
C ASP A 69 -9.60 31.44 1.02
N ILE A 70 -8.56 31.22 1.82
CA ILE A 70 -7.16 31.21 1.37
C ILE A 70 -6.93 30.10 0.33
N ILE A 71 -7.42 28.88 0.54
CA ILE A 71 -7.26 27.74 -0.40
C ILE A 71 -7.85 28.09 -1.77
N SER A 72 -9.10 28.56 -1.77
CA SER A 72 -9.85 28.92 -2.98
C SER A 72 -9.17 30.06 -3.76
N SER A 73 -8.63 31.04 -3.01
CA SER A 73 -7.85 32.15 -3.56
C SER A 73 -6.53 31.68 -4.18
N PHE A 74 -5.80 30.77 -3.52
CA PHE A 74 -4.49 30.29 -3.98
C PHE A 74 -4.58 29.50 -5.29
N LEU A 75 -5.59 28.64 -5.43
CA LEU A 75 -5.85 27.86 -6.66
C LEU A 75 -6.18 28.77 -7.87
N THR A 76 -6.79 29.92 -7.60
CA THR A 76 -7.10 30.93 -8.62
C THR A 76 -5.85 31.74 -9.00
N ILE A 77 -5.04 32.15 -8.01
CA ILE A 77 -3.76 32.85 -8.25
C ILE A 77 -2.76 31.98 -9.02
N TYR A 78 -2.67 30.69 -8.69
CA TYR A 78 -1.74 29.75 -9.33
C TYR A 78 -2.09 29.45 -10.81
N SER A 79 -3.35 29.67 -11.20
CA SER A 79 -3.83 29.47 -12.58
C SER A 79 -3.84 30.73 -13.44
N SER A 80 -3.54 31.91 -12.88
CA SER A 80 -3.49 33.18 -13.61
C SER A 80 -2.19 33.96 -13.36
N TYR A 81 -1.08 33.48 -13.91
CA TYR A 81 0.20 34.17 -13.87
C TYR A 81 0.35 35.11 -15.08
N ASP A 82 0.37 36.42 -14.83
CA ASP A 82 0.76 37.47 -15.80
C ASP A 82 1.74 38.41 -15.08
N GLU A 83 3.01 38.34 -15.48
CA GLU A 83 4.16 38.89 -14.74
C GLU A 83 4.18 40.44 -14.71
N GLU A 84 3.40 41.09 -15.58
CA GLU A 84 3.43 42.55 -15.77
C GLU A 84 2.41 43.36 -14.94
N LYS A 85 1.44 42.73 -14.26
CA LYS A 85 0.32 43.46 -13.61
C LYS A 85 0.34 43.42 -12.08
N ASN A 86 0.98 44.42 -11.48
CA ASN A 86 0.87 44.68 -10.06
C ASN A 86 -0.53 45.17 -9.64
N ASN A 87 -1.18 44.33 -8.83
CA ASN A 87 -2.18 44.61 -7.78
C ASN A 87 -3.69 44.66 -8.10
N ILE A 88 -4.41 44.06 -7.14
CA ILE A 88 -5.86 43.82 -7.00
C ILE A 88 -6.39 42.71 -7.93
N ILE A 89 -6.85 41.62 -7.30
CA ILE A 89 -7.56 40.50 -7.94
C ILE A 89 -8.89 40.36 -7.21
N ASP A 90 -10.01 40.55 -7.91
CA ASP A 90 -11.34 40.16 -7.41
C ASP A 90 -11.48 38.64 -7.55
N ILE A 91 -11.59 37.94 -6.42
CA ILE A 91 -11.56 36.46 -6.38
C ILE A 91 -12.99 35.88 -6.37
N HIS A 92 -13.90 36.54 -5.67
CA HIS A 92 -15.33 36.23 -5.64
C HIS A 92 -16.08 37.45 -5.05
N ASP A 93 -17.37 37.66 -5.36
CA ASP A 93 -18.18 38.77 -4.81
C ASP A 93 -18.23 38.85 -3.26
N TRP A 94 -17.73 37.82 -2.57
CA TRP A 94 -17.72 37.66 -1.12
C TRP A 94 -16.40 38.08 -0.48
N PHE A 95 -15.31 38.28 -1.24
CA PHE A 95 -14.00 38.64 -0.71
C PHE A 95 -13.17 39.45 -1.72
N ILE A 96 -12.54 40.53 -1.23
CA ILE A 96 -11.58 41.35 -1.99
C ILE A 96 -10.20 41.13 -1.39
N VAL A 97 -9.22 40.75 -2.21
CA VAL A 97 -7.84 40.48 -1.78
C VAL A 97 -6.86 41.49 -2.37
N LYS A 98 -6.03 42.07 -1.51
CA LYS A 98 -4.97 43.02 -1.87
C LYS A 98 -3.62 42.49 -1.41
N ARG A 99 -2.58 42.75 -2.20
CA ARG A 99 -1.19 42.47 -1.85
C ARG A 99 -0.49 43.82 -1.69
N GLU A 100 0.07 44.08 -0.52
CA GLU A 100 0.79 45.31 -0.21
C GLU A 100 2.26 44.98 0.15
N PRO A 101 3.26 45.67 -0.42
CA PRO A 101 4.66 45.46 -0.06
C PRO A 101 4.95 46.00 1.34
N THR A 102 5.78 45.31 2.12
CA THR A 102 6.13 45.75 3.49
C THR A 102 7.37 46.64 3.50
N GLU A 103 7.22 47.92 3.79
CA GLU A 103 8.34 48.86 4.02
C GLU A 103 8.92 48.74 5.45
N SER A 104 9.49 47.59 5.82
CA SER A 104 10.36 47.50 7.01
C SER A 104 11.28 46.27 7.02
N GLY A 105 12.59 46.49 6.89
CA GLY A 105 13.64 45.47 7.11
C GLY A 105 14.29 44.92 5.84
N ASP A 106 15.49 44.35 6.00
CA ASP A 106 16.40 43.95 4.91
C ASP A 106 15.97 42.70 4.09
N ILE A 107 14.69 42.31 4.15
CA ILE A 107 14.12 41.20 3.37
C ILE A 107 12.80 41.69 2.73
N PRO A 108 12.67 41.69 1.39
CA PRO A 108 11.44 42.12 0.73
C PRO A 108 10.25 41.19 1.06
N GLY A 109 9.35 41.67 1.91
CA GLY A 109 8.10 41.01 2.26
C GLY A 109 6.87 41.61 1.55
N PHE A 110 5.76 40.88 1.62
CA PHE A 110 4.45 41.35 1.19
C PHE A 110 3.38 40.84 2.17
N VAL A 111 2.45 41.71 2.53
CA VAL A 111 1.26 41.36 3.32
C VAL A 111 0.09 41.15 2.37
N ILE A 112 -0.66 40.07 2.60
CA ILE A 112 -1.92 39.80 1.92
C ILE A 112 -3.04 40.26 2.84
N ILE A 113 -3.85 41.22 2.37
CA ILE A 113 -4.99 41.79 3.06
C ILE A 113 -6.26 41.22 2.41
N ILE A 114 -6.98 40.40 3.15
CA ILE A 114 -8.26 39.83 2.74
C ILE A 114 -9.39 40.62 3.43
N THR A 115 -10.41 41.02 2.69
CA THR A 115 -11.55 41.78 3.21
C THR A 115 -12.87 41.18 2.73
N LEU A 116 -13.92 41.24 3.55
CA LEU A 116 -15.25 40.76 3.16
C LEU A 116 -15.81 41.63 2.03
N GLY A 117 -16.17 40.97 0.93
CA GLY A 117 -16.86 41.54 -0.23
C GLY A 117 -18.37 41.69 0.01
N PRO A 118 -19.06 42.50 -0.80
CA PRO A 118 -20.40 43.00 -0.51
C PRO A 118 -21.51 41.94 -0.49
N ASN A 119 -21.29 40.74 -1.06
CA ASN A 119 -22.33 39.72 -1.21
C ASN A 119 -22.26 38.56 -0.19
N PHE A 120 -21.35 38.59 0.81
CA PHE A 120 -21.13 37.51 1.78
C PHE A 120 -22.42 37.08 2.53
N ASP A 121 -22.75 35.78 2.47
CA ASP A 121 -24.02 35.22 2.98
C ASP A 121 -23.79 34.17 4.08
N GLY A 122 -23.76 34.64 5.34
CA GLY A 122 -23.56 33.80 6.52
C GLY A 122 -24.65 32.72 6.73
N HIS A 123 -25.85 32.86 6.13
CA HIS A 123 -26.88 31.83 6.26
C HIS A 123 -26.52 30.53 5.54
N LYS A 124 -25.76 30.59 4.45
CA LYS A 124 -25.28 29.39 3.72
C LYS A 124 -24.25 28.61 4.52
N VAL A 125 -23.33 29.30 5.19
CA VAL A 125 -22.32 28.69 6.08
C VAL A 125 -23.01 27.99 7.25
N ILE A 126 -23.93 28.67 7.94
CA ILE A 126 -24.73 28.07 9.03
C ILE A 126 -25.54 26.86 8.55
N HIS A 127 -26.07 26.90 7.32
CA HIS A 127 -26.83 25.79 6.75
C HIS A 127 -25.95 24.59 6.38
N ALA A 128 -24.72 24.80 5.90
CA ALA A 128 -23.75 23.74 5.67
C ALA A 128 -23.33 23.04 6.98
N ILE A 129 -23.04 23.84 8.03
CA ILE A 129 -22.73 23.33 9.37
C ILE A 129 -23.90 22.50 9.92
N LYS A 130 -25.15 22.97 9.78
CA LYS A 130 -26.33 22.18 10.18
C LYS A 130 -26.44 20.84 9.47
N ARG A 131 -26.24 20.79 8.14
CA ARG A 131 -26.23 19.51 7.40
C ARG A 131 -25.15 18.55 7.90
N LEU A 132 -23.98 19.06 8.32
CA LEU A 132 -22.92 18.23 8.88
C LEU A 132 -23.27 17.73 10.29
N ILE A 133 -23.93 18.55 11.12
CA ILE A 133 -24.48 18.14 12.43
C ILE A 133 -25.56 17.07 12.27
N ASP A 134 -26.42 17.19 11.25
CA ASP A 134 -27.51 16.24 10.97
C ASP A 134 -27.05 14.98 10.20
N ALA A 135 -25.80 14.94 9.72
CA ALA A 135 -25.27 13.84 8.92
C ALA A 135 -25.08 12.53 9.70
N ASP A 136 -25.04 11.41 8.99
CA ASP A 136 -24.74 10.10 9.57
C ASP A 136 -23.27 9.99 10.05
N LYS A 137 -22.99 8.95 10.85
CA LYS A 137 -21.68 8.72 11.47
C LYS A 137 -20.55 8.56 10.42
N ARG A 138 -20.78 7.86 9.31
CA ARG A 138 -19.77 7.62 8.26
C ARG A 138 -19.47 8.93 7.53
N THR A 139 -20.48 9.73 7.23
CA THR A 139 -20.32 11.06 6.62
C THR A 139 -19.52 12.01 7.52
N LYS A 140 -19.80 12.03 8.82
CA LYS A 140 -19.02 12.82 9.81
C LYS A 140 -17.57 12.35 9.90
N GLN A 141 -17.32 11.04 9.99
CA GLN A 141 -15.96 10.48 9.98
C GLN A 141 -15.20 10.86 8.71
N ARG A 142 -15.83 10.71 7.54
CA ARG A 142 -15.26 11.12 6.24
C ARG A 142 -14.89 12.61 6.20
N PHE A 143 -15.71 13.49 6.77
CA PHE A 143 -15.39 14.92 6.87
C PHE A 143 -14.17 15.20 7.78
N ILE A 144 -14.08 14.52 8.94
CA ILE A 144 -12.93 14.68 9.85
C ILE A 144 -11.63 14.25 9.18
N VAL A 145 -11.63 13.12 8.46
CA VAL A 145 -10.45 12.64 7.71
C VAL A 145 -10.01 13.67 6.66
N LEU A 146 -10.95 14.25 5.90
CA LEU A 146 -10.66 15.31 4.93
C LEU A 146 -10.08 16.57 5.60
N LEU A 147 -10.68 17.04 6.69
CA LEU A 147 -10.19 18.21 7.43
C LEU A 147 -8.76 17.99 7.95
N MET A 148 -8.49 16.80 8.51
CA MET A 148 -7.15 16.41 8.97
C MET A 148 -6.14 16.35 7.82
N SER A 149 -6.53 15.78 6.67
CA SER A 149 -5.68 15.77 5.47
C SER A 149 -5.35 17.16 4.93
N TYR A 150 -6.20 18.15 5.21
CA TYR A 150 -5.93 19.53 4.85
C TYR A 150 -5.00 20.24 5.85
N ILE A 151 -5.24 20.07 7.16
CA ILE A 151 -4.38 20.63 8.22
C ILE A 151 -2.96 20.08 8.13
N PHE A 152 -2.84 18.77 7.88
CA PHE A 152 -1.57 18.05 7.72
C PHE A 152 -1.28 17.77 6.23
N TYR A 153 -1.44 18.80 5.39
CA TYR A 153 -1.36 18.68 3.92
C TYR A 153 -0.16 17.87 3.46
N GLU A 154 1.05 18.25 3.87
CA GLU A 154 2.30 17.60 3.47
C GLU A 154 2.32 16.11 3.85
N GLN A 155 1.91 15.77 5.08
CA GLN A 155 1.93 14.40 5.60
C GLN A 155 0.86 13.49 5.01
N PHE A 156 -0.19 14.06 4.38
CA PHE A 156 -1.28 13.31 3.77
C PHE A 156 -1.20 13.27 2.23
N HIS A 157 -0.51 14.21 1.59
CA HIS A 157 -0.43 14.30 0.12
C HIS A 157 0.91 13.83 -0.46
N TYR A 158 1.94 13.65 0.36
CA TYR A 158 3.23 13.06 -0.04
C TYR A 158 3.58 11.86 0.85
N PRO A 159 4.15 10.78 0.29
CA PRO A 159 4.81 9.75 1.09
C PRO A 159 5.82 10.39 2.05
N GLN A 160 5.84 9.91 3.28
CA GLN A 160 6.74 10.37 4.34
C GLN A 160 7.72 9.24 4.67
N PRO A 161 9.04 9.48 4.71
CA PRO A 161 10.00 8.44 5.04
C PRO A 161 9.72 7.86 6.42
N GLU A 162 9.82 6.54 6.54
CA GLU A 162 9.86 5.88 7.84
C GLU A 162 11.17 6.20 8.56
N THR A 163 11.10 6.37 9.88
CA THR A 163 12.23 6.81 10.72
C THR A 163 12.47 5.89 11.91
N GLY A 164 11.69 4.83 12.05
CA GLY A 164 11.85 3.81 13.08
C GLY A 164 11.13 2.52 12.69
N VAL A 165 10.36 1.96 13.63
CA VAL A 165 9.57 0.74 13.42
C VAL A 165 8.20 1.08 12.82
N TYR A 166 7.93 0.59 11.61
CA TYR A 166 6.64 0.69 10.93
C TYR A 166 5.53 0.07 11.78
N ASN A 167 4.45 0.82 12.04
CA ASN A 167 3.39 0.34 12.93
C ASN A 167 2.02 0.98 12.66
N ILE A 168 1.39 0.69 11.51
CA ILE A 168 -0.01 1.10 11.27
C ILE A 168 -0.97 0.47 12.30
N ALA A 169 -0.71 -0.75 12.78
CA ALA A 169 -1.62 -1.42 13.72
C ALA A 169 -1.83 -0.67 15.06
N ASN A 170 -0.85 0.13 15.52
CA ASN A 170 -0.93 0.86 16.79
C ASN A 170 -0.74 2.39 16.66
N ASN A 171 -0.24 2.90 15.52
CA ASN A 171 -0.08 4.33 15.29
C ASN A 171 -1.35 4.98 14.70
N LYS A 172 -2.00 5.80 15.53
CA LYS A 172 -3.27 6.46 15.24
C LYS A 172 -3.21 7.48 14.11
N PHE A 173 -2.06 8.11 13.91
CA PHE A 173 -1.88 9.07 12.83
C PHE A 173 -1.70 8.35 11.49
N GLU A 174 -0.97 7.24 11.49
CA GLU A 174 -0.80 6.39 10.31
C GLU A 174 -2.10 5.67 9.91
N GLN A 175 -2.91 5.24 10.87
CA GLN A 175 -4.27 4.74 10.58
C GLN A 175 -5.16 5.81 9.95
N LEU A 176 -5.02 7.07 10.37
CA LEU A 176 -5.77 8.18 9.78
C LEU A 176 -5.32 8.48 8.35
N LYS A 177 -4.00 8.44 8.09
CA LYS A 177 -3.43 8.48 6.73
C LYS A 177 -3.90 7.30 5.88
N TRP A 178 -3.87 6.08 6.41
CA TRP A 178 -4.37 4.88 5.75
C TRP A 178 -5.84 5.04 5.32
N VAL A 179 -6.70 5.48 6.25
CA VAL A 179 -8.12 5.72 5.97
C VAL A 179 -8.32 6.82 4.92
N TYR A 180 -7.48 7.86 4.93
CA TYR A 180 -7.49 8.88 3.89
C TYR A 180 -7.12 8.31 2.51
N ARG A 181 -6.02 7.55 2.43
CA ARG A 181 -5.56 6.94 1.18
C ARG A 181 -6.57 5.92 0.64
N TYR A 182 -7.22 5.16 1.51
CA TYR A 182 -8.29 4.22 1.15
C TYR A 182 -9.57 4.92 0.65
N TRP A 183 -10.07 5.93 1.37
CA TRP A 183 -11.38 6.55 1.07
C TRP A 183 -11.38 7.71 0.08
N PHE A 184 -10.24 8.39 -0.13
CA PHE A 184 -10.22 9.67 -0.84
C PHE A 184 -9.11 9.76 -1.89
N ASN A 185 -7.85 9.54 -1.51
CA ASN A 185 -6.72 9.86 -2.38
C ASN A 185 -5.54 8.91 -2.16
N GLN A 186 -5.42 7.90 -3.01
CA GLN A 186 -4.20 7.11 -3.13
C GLN A 186 -3.05 8.03 -3.58
N LEU A 187 -1.82 7.82 -3.10
CA LEU A 187 -0.72 8.74 -3.40
C LEU A 187 -0.07 8.35 -4.74
N GLU A 188 -0.20 9.22 -5.74
CA GLU A 188 0.31 9.01 -7.11
C GLU A 188 1.69 9.65 -7.34
N VAL A 189 2.31 10.19 -6.28
CA VAL A 189 3.63 10.84 -6.26
C VAL A 189 4.58 10.04 -5.37
N ALA A 190 5.88 10.13 -5.65
CA ALA A 190 6.89 9.50 -4.80
C ALA A 190 7.25 10.35 -3.56
N GLU A 191 8.09 9.79 -2.70
CA GLU A 191 8.62 10.47 -1.53
C GLU A 191 9.29 11.80 -1.91
N LYS A 192 8.95 12.87 -1.17
CA LYS A 192 9.26 14.24 -1.58
C LYS A 192 10.77 14.52 -1.56
N GLY A 193 11.36 14.67 -2.75
CA GLY A 193 12.80 14.93 -2.92
C GLY A 193 13.66 13.68 -3.07
N SER A 194 13.05 12.51 -3.26
CA SER A 194 13.75 11.23 -3.48
C SER A 194 14.24 11.00 -4.92
N ASP A 195 13.85 11.85 -5.87
CA ASP A 195 14.02 11.68 -7.33
C ASP A 195 13.44 10.37 -7.92
N LEU A 196 12.72 9.56 -7.14
CA LEU A 196 12.22 8.23 -7.54
C LEU A 196 11.31 8.27 -8.78
N GLU A 197 10.50 9.31 -8.95
CA GLU A 197 9.70 9.50 -10.17
C GLU A 197 10.59 9.60 -11.42
N SER A 198 11.67 10.38 -11.35
CA SER A 198 12.63 10.55 -12.46
C SER A 198 13.45 9.27 -12.67
N PHE A 199 13.80 8.58 -11.58
CA PHE A 199 14.47 7.28 -11.63
C PHE A 199 13.62 6.23 -12.36
N PHE A 200 12.39 5.97 -11.92
CA PHE A 200 11.50 4.98 -12.56
C PHE A 200 11.01 5.39 -13.96
N LEU A 201 10.98 6.69 -14.29
CA LEU A 201 10.80 7.15 -15.67
C LEU A 201 12.02 6.90 -16.57
N SER A 202 13.23 6.80 -15.98
CA SER A 202 14.47 6.49 -16.69
C SER A 202 14.76 4.99 -16.81
N GLU A 203 14.16 4.18 -15.93
CA GLU A 203 14.15 2.71 -16.00
C GLU A 203 13.51 2.25 -17.31
N ASN A 204 14.35 2.08 -18.34
CA ASN A 204 13.93 1.64 -19.66
C ASN A 204 13.75 0.11 -19.67
N ILE A 205 12.86 -0.37 -18.80
CA ILE A 205 12.28 -1.71 -18.90
C ILE A 205 11.48 -1.70 -20.19
N ASN A 206 12.15 -2.13 -21.25
CA ASN A 206 11.63 -2.07 -22.59
C ASN A 206 10.66 -3.24 -22.77
N ILE A 207 9.47 -3.12 -22.17
CA ILE A 207 8.28 -3.97 -22.38
C ILE A 207 7.70 -3.75 -23.80
N GLN A 208 8.58 -3.50 -24.77
CA GLN A 208 8.26 -3.93 -26.11
C GLN A 208 8.31 -5.45 -26.10
N ILE A 209 7.12 -6.02 -26.34
CA ILE A 209 6.92 -7.36 -26.90
C ILE A 209 7.76 -7.45 -28.18
N LYS A 210 9.05 -7.68 -28.02
CA LYS A 210 9.89 -8.18 -29.08
C LYS A 210 9.36 -9.58 -29.30
N GLN A 211 8.68 -9.79 -30.43
CA GLN A 211 8.70 -11.10 -31.05
C GLN A 211 10.13 -11.62 -30.88
N PRO A 212 10.33 -12.80 -30.26
CA PRO A 212 11.66 -13.31 -29.96
C PRO A 212 12.48 -13.09 -31.22
N PRO A 213 13.60 -12.35 -31.15
CA PRO A 213 14.31 -11.95 -32.36
C PRO A 213 14.47 -13.21 -33.19
N MET A 214 14.19 -13.13 -34.49
CA MET A 214 14.53 -14.23 -35.39
C MET A 214 16.05 -14.31 -35.43
N ILE A 215 16.60 -14.94 -34.38
CA ILE A 215 17.92 -15.51 -34.35
C ILE A 215 17.80 -16.57 -35.43
N THR A 216 18.20 -16.20 -36.65
CA THR A 216 18.63 -17.15 -37.65
C THR A 216 19.86 -17.82 -37.05
N ILE A 217 19.62 -18.81 -36.20
CA ILE A 217 20.68 -19.55 -35.53
C ILE A 217 21.50 -20.18 -36.68
N PRO A 218 22.77 -19.78 -36.90
CA PRO A 218 23.60 -20.46 -37.88
C PRO A 218 23.63 -21.94 -37.49
N PRO A 219 23.66 -22.88 -38.45
CA PRO A 219 23.44 -24.31 -38.18
C PRO A 219 24.30 -24.78 -37.01
N VAL A 220 23.60 -25.11 -35.92
CA VAL A 220 24.20 -25.27 -34.59
C VAL A 220 25.25 -26.36 -34.61
N PRO A 221 26.47 -26.14 -34.08
CA PRO A 221 27.38 -27.24 -33.75
C PRO A 221 26.64 -28.26 -32.86
N PRO A 222 26.91 -29.58 -32.94
CA PRO A 222 25.98 -30.61 -32.45
C PRO A 222 25.68 -30.66 -30.93
N GLU A 223 26.17 -29.70 -30.13
CA GLU A 223 26.10 -29.70 -28.68
C GLU A 223 25.83 -28.29 -28.09
N VAL A 224 24.66 -27.74 -28.37
CA VAL A 224 24.06 -26.63 -27.60
C VAL A 224 22.71 -27.09 -27.10
N TRP A 225 22.46 -26.99 -25.80
CA TRP A 225 21.15 -27.28 -25.21
C TRP A 225 20.55 -26.03 -24.55
N LYS A 226 19.22 -25.91 -24.66
CA LYS A 226 18.42 -24.86 -24.02
C LYS A 226 17.46 -25.53 -23.04
N ARG A 227 17.41 -25.04 -21.80
CA ARG A 227 16.34 -25.35 -20.83
C ARG A 227 15.58 -24.06 -20.53
N SER A 228 14.27 -24.14 -20.33
CA SER A 228 13.49 -22.99 -19.89
C SER A 228 12.27 -23.39 -19.05
N ILE A 229 11.92 -22.48 -18.13
CA ILE A 229 10.73 -22.50 -17.30
C ILE A 229 10.03 -21.17 -17.49
N SER A 230 8.73 -21.23 -17.81
CA SER A 230 7.88 -20.04 -17.88
C SER A 230 7.25 -19.76 -16.52
N VAL A 231 7.21 -18.49 -16.13
CA VAL A 231 6.67 -18.01 -14.85
C VAL A 231 5.60 -16.96 -15.13
N SER A 232 4.43 -17.09 -14.53
CA SER A 232 3.37 -16.06 -14.55
C SER A 232 3.07 -15.60 -13.12
N CYS A 233 3.10 -14.30 -12.88
CA CYS A 233 2.98 -13.70 -11.55
C CYS A 233 1.74 -12.81 -11.46
N GLY A 234 0.95 -13.05 -10.41
CA GLY A 234 -0.14 -12.19 -9.97
C GLY A 234 0.14 -11.65 -8.57
N GLY A 235 -0.55 -10.57 -8.21
CA GLY A 235 -0.48 -9.97 -6.90
C GLY A 235 -1.44 -10.58 -5.89
N ASP A 236 -2.10 -9.72 -5.13
CA ASP A 236 -2.77 -10.07 -3.89
C ASP A 236 -4.11 -10.80 -4.08
N LEU A 237 -4.27 -11.94 -3.38
CA LEU A 237 -5.46 -12.78 -3.35
C LEU A 237 -6.21 -12.60 -2.02
N LEU A 238 -7.18 -11.70 -2.07
CA LEU A 238 -8.09 -11.32 -1.01
C LEU A 238 -9.55 -11.57 -1.45
N ALA A 239 -9.92 -12.84 -1.68
CA ALA A 239 -11.31 -13.24 -1.93
C ALA A 239 -12.14 -13.27 -0.64
N VAL A 240 -12.17 -12.13 0.02
CA VAL A 240 -12.92 -11.84 1.24
C VAL A 240 -14.27 -11.17 0.92
N ASP A 241 -15.17 -11.20 1.90
CA ASP A 241 -16.51 -10.63 1.88
C ASP A 241 -17.44 -11.17 0.77
N VAL A 242 -17.48 -10.46 -0.35
CA VAL A 242 -18.48 -10.61 -1.41
C VAL A 242 -17.96 -11.40 -2.59
N LEU A 243 -16.73 -11.92 -2.55
CA LEU A 243 -16.15 -12.70 -3.63
C LEU A 243 -16.38 -14.19 -3.37
N THR A 244 -17.27 -14.79 -4.15
CA THR A 244 -17.69 -16.20 -4.01
C THR A 244 -17.78 -16.86 -5.39
N PRO A 245 -17.65 -18.20 -5.53
CA PRO A 245 -17.73 -18.83 -6.85
C PRO A 245 -19.05 -18.57 -7.60
N LYS A 246 -20.12 -18.22 -6.86
CA LYS A 246 -21.44 -17.89 -7.40
C LYS A 246 -21.47 -16.56 -8.17
N ASN A 247 -20.75 -15.54 -7.70
CA ASN A 247 -20.74 -14.21 -8.31
C ASN A 247 -19.42 -13.86 -9.04
N THR A 248 -18.36 -14.66 -8.84
CA THR A 248 -17.12 -14.59 -9.61
C THR A 248 -17.04 -15.66 -10.70
N LYS A 249 -18.18 -16.09 -11.29
CA LYS A 249 -18.24 -17.27 -12.19
C LYS A 249 -17.13 -17.27 -13.26
N TYR A 250 -16.90 -16.12 -13.91
CA TYR A 250 -15.96 -15.94 -15.03
C TYR A 250 -14.68 -15.17 -14.63
N LEU A 251 -14.19 -15.35 -13.40
CA LEU A 251 -13.13 -14.51 -12.80
C LEU A 251 -11.81 -14.49 -13.59
N PHE A 252 -11.48 -15.57 -14.30
CA PHE A 252 -10.18 -15.77 -14.94
C PHE A 252 -10.25 -16.03 -16.45
N ASP A 253 -11.46 -16.04 -17.02
CA ASP A 253 -11.72 -16.42 -18.42
C ASP A 253 -10.85 -15.61 -19.40
N ASP A 254 -10.79 -14.29 -19.22
CA ASP A 254 -10.10 -13.36 -20.13
C ASP A 254 -8.56 -13.35 -19.99
N ILE A 255 -7.99 -13.97 -18.95
CA ILE A 255 -6.53 -14.01 -18.69
C ILE A 255 -5.90 -15.39 -18.84
N THR A 256 -6.71 -16.44 -19.01
CA THR A 256 -6.26 -17.85 -18.93
C THR A 256 -5.14 -18.17 -19.93
N ASP A 257 -5.23 -17.68 -21.17
CA ASP A 257 -4.23 -17.95 -22.21
C ASP A 257 -2.84 -17.35 -21.87
N PHE A 258 -2.82 -16.18 -21.25
CA PHE A 258 -1.59 -15.50 -20.82
C PHE A 258 -1.06 -16.09 -19.51
N TYR A 259 -1.87 -15.99 -18.44
CA TYR A 259 -1.46 -16.23 -17.07
C TYR A 259 -1.36 -17.72 -16.73
N SER A 260 -2.41 -18.49 -17.03
CA SER A 260 -2.58 -19.87 -16.56
C SER A 260 -1.82 -20.93 -17.38
N SER A 261 -1.08 -20.51 -18.40
CA SER A 261 -0.33 -21.39 -19.32
C SER A 261 1.16 -21.53 -19.00
N ALA A 262 1.66 -20.88 -17.95
CA ALA A 262 3.05 -20.99 -17.50
C ALA A 262 3.33 -22.27 -16.70
N ASP A 263 4.61 -22.59 -16.54
CA ASP A 263 5.07 -23.74 -15.74
C ASP A 263 4.95 -23.48 -14.23
N ILE A 264 5.32 -22.27 -13.82
CA ILE A 264 5.07 -21.74 -12.48
C ILE A 264 4.01 -20.64 -12.65
N VAL A 265 2.83 -20.85 -12.05
CA VAL A 265 1.76 -19.86 -12.01
C VAL A 265 1.63 -19.45 -10.54
N SER A 266 2.00 -18.21 -10.22
CA SER A 266 2.19 -17.74 -8.86
C SER A 266 1.34 -16.53 -8.48
N ALA A 267 0.94 -16.46 -7.22
CA ALA A 267 0.24 -15.33 -6.64
C ALA A 267 0.53 -15.19 -5.13
N ASN A 268 0.22 -14.02 -4.56
CA ASN A 268 0.32 -13.81 -3.12
C ASN A 268 -1.00 -14.19 -2.44
N LEU A 269 -1.02 -15.30 -1.69
CA LEU A 269 -2.18 -15.72 -0.89
C LEU A 269 -2.14 -14.97 0.44
N GLU A 270 -2.70 -13.76 0.43
CA GLU A 270 -2.53 -12.84 1.53
C GLU A 270 -3.42 -13.16 2.74
N SER A 271 -4.62 -13.64 2.49
CA SER A 271 -5.58 -14.02 3.55
C SER A 271 -5.46 -15.48 3.94
N THR A 272 -5.74 -15.77 5.22
CA THR A 272 -5.85 -17.15 5.74
C THR A 272 -6.91 -17.94 4.97
N VAL A 273 -6.83 -19.28 5.00
CA VAL A 273 -7.84 -20.18 4.42
C VAL A 273 -8.19 -21.26 5.44
N ASP A 274 -9.16 -20.95 6.31
CA ASP A 274 -9.73 -21.86 7.29
C ASP A 274 -11.25 -22.01 7.10
N ASP A 275 -11.68 -23.22 6.74
CA ASP A 275 -13.07 -23.61 6.48
C ASP A 275 -13.87 -23.80 7.79
N GLU A 276 -13.20 -23.83 8.95
CA GLU A 276 -13.81 -23.92 10.28
C GLU A 276 -13.99 -22.54 10.96
N ALA A 277 -13.42 -21.48 10.39
CA ALA A 277 -13.51 -20.10 10.88
C ALA A 277 -14.55 -19.25 10.13
N GLU A 278 -14.86 -18.07 10.66
CA GLU A 278 -15.66 -17.08 9.94
C GLU A 278 -14.91 -16.61 8.68
N PHE A 279 -15.61 -16.44 7.55
CA PHE A 279 -15.01 -16.03 6.29
C PHE A 279 -15.22 -14.54 6.02
N GLY A 280 -14.32 -13.95 5.25
CA GLY A 280 -14.34 -12.54 4.86
C GLY A 280 -13.47 -11.64 5.75
N ARG A 281 -13.79 -10.34 5.78
CA ARG A 281 -13.15 -9.34 6.63
C ARG A 281 -13.87 -9.29 7.98
N ILE A 282 -13.34 -10.01 8.96
CA ILE A 282 -13.87 -10.08 10.32
C ILE A 282 -13.42 -8.82 11.07
N PRO A 283 -14.35 -7.96 11.54
CA PRO A 283 -13.97 -6.75 12.28
C PRO A 283 -13.33 -7.10 13.62
N VAL A 284 -12.18 -6.50 13.92
CA VAL A 284 -11.50 -6.65 15.22
C VAL A 284 -11.60 -5.36 16.03
N GLU A 285 -11.68 -5.50 17.35
CA GLU A 285 -11.38 -4.43 18.30
C GLU A 285 -9.93 -3.95 18.09
N GLY A 286 -9.79 -2.97 17.20
CA GLY A 286 -8.69 -2.03 17.27
C GLY A 286 -7.55 -2.17 16.31
N LYS A 287 -7.76 -3.01 15.31
CA LYS A 287 -6.74 -3.53 14.42
C LYS A 287 -7.29 -3.55 12.99
N PRO A 288 -6.42 -3.78 12.00
CA PRO A 288 -6.85 -4.24 10.68
C PRO A 288 -7.87 -5.39 10.79
N PHE A 289 -8.75 -5.49 9.80
CA PHE A 289 -9.70 -6.61 9.72
C PHE A 289 -8.93 -7.91 9.61
N LYS A 290 -9.37 -8.96 10.33
CA LYS A 290 -8.89 -10.31 10.05
C LYS A 290 -9.45 -10.77 8.72
N MET A 291 -8.64 -11.40 7.89
CA MET A 291 -8.99 -11.82 6.54
C MET A 291 -8.89 -13.34 6.40
N ASN A 292 -10.02 -13.97 6.10
CA ASN A 292 -10.11 -15.41 5.82
C ASN A 292 -10.84 -15.64 4.48
N THR A 293 -10.12 -16.11 3.47
CA THR A 293 -10.68 -16.49 2.17
C THR A 293 -11.43 -17.82 2.30
N HIS A 294 -12.66 -17.87 1.84
CA HIS A 294 -13.46 -19.10 1.84
C HIS A 294 -12.80 -20.20 0.98
N LYS A 295 -12.73 -21.44 1.48
CA LYS A 295 -12.00 -22.55 0.83
C LYS A 295 -12.34 -22.75 -0.64
N SER A 296 -13.62 -22.62 -1.02
CA SER A 296 -14.04 -22.76 -2.42
C SER A 296 -13.54 -21.64 -3.36
N MET A 297 -13.13 -20.48 -2.84
CA MET A 297 -12.43 -19.45 -3.62
C MET A 297 -10.96 -19.80 -3.79
N PHE A 298 -10.29 -20.32 -2.75
CA PHE A 298 -8.96 -20.90 -2.89
C PHE A 298 -8.94 -22.05 -3.92
N GLU A 299 -9.94 -22.94 -3.89
CA GLU A 299 -10.10 -23.99 -4.90
C GLU A 299 -10.28 -23.40 -6.31
N LYS A 300 -10.95 -22.25 -6.46
CA LYS A 300 -11.06 -21.54 -7.73
C LYS A 300 -9.71 -21.00 -8.21
N PHE A 301 -8.91 -20.41 -7.31
CA PHE A 301 -7.55 -19.95 -7.59
C PHE A 301 -6.65 -21.10 -8.09
N ARG A 302 -6.68 -22.23 -7.38
CA ARG A 302 -5.93 -23.44 -7.74
C ARG A 302 -6.37 -24.04 -9.08
N ASN A 303 -7.68 -24.18 -9.28
CA ASN A 303 -8.23 -25.01 -10.37
C ASN A 303 -8.55 -24.27 -11.65
N GLU A 304 -8.97 -23.00 -11.59
CA GLU A 304 -9.33 -22.21 -12.77
C GLU A 304 -8.14 -21.35 -13.23
N ALA A 305 -7.58 -20.50 -12.36
CA ALA A 305 -6.39 -19.71 -12.68
C ALA A 305 -5.10 -20.55 -12.80
N LYS A 306 -5.14 -21.83 -12.43
CA LYS A 306 -4.02 -22.80 -12.45
C LYS A 306 -2.85 -22.48 -11.52
N ILE A 307 -3.03 -21.56 -10.58
CA ILE A 307 -2.00 -21.16 -9.61
C ILE A 307 -1.47 -22.40 -8.91
N ASN A 308 -0.16 -22.60 -8.99
CA ASN A 308 0.55 -23.78 -8.46
C ASN A 308 1.64 -23.41 -7.46
N PHE A 309 1.98 -22.12 -7.30
CA PHE A 309 2.78 -21.58 -6.20
C PHE A 309 2.04 -20.43 -5.49
N PHE A 310 2.04 -20.45 -4.16
CA PHE A 310 1.49 -19.37 -3.34
C PHE A 310 2.54 -18.82 -2.36
N SER A 311 2.76 -17.51 -2.41
CA SER A 311 3.38 -16.80 -1.27
C SER A 311 2.38 -16.72 -0.13
N THR A 312 2.80 -17.01 1.10
CA THR A 312 1.94 -17.03 2.31
C THR A 312 2.48 -16.19 3.46
N ALA A 313 3.69 -15.62 3.34
CA ALA A 313 4.19 -14.63 4.29
C ALA A 313 3.57 -13.28 3.96
N THR A 314 2.57 -12.86 4.74
CA THR A 314 1.89 -11.56 4.63
C THR A 314 1.55 -10.98 5.99
N ASN A 315 1.14 -9.70 6.03
CA ASN A 315 0.60 -9.06 7.23
C ASN A 315 -0.63 -9.77 7.81
N HIS A 316 -1.41 -10.44 6.97
CA HIS A 316 -2.63 -11.17 7.33
C HIS A 316 -2.40 -12.65 7.70
N ALA A 317 -1.18 -13.18 7.57
CA ALA A 317 -0.87 -14.59 7.84
C ALA A 317 -1.23 -15.06 9.27
N MET A 318 -1.14 -14.16 10.27
CA MET A 318 -1.41 -14.45 11.69
C MET A 318 -2.81 -14.02 12.17
N ASP A 319 -3.72 -13.65 11.26
CA ASP A 319 -5.06 -13.16 11.61
C ASP A 319 -5.89 -14.16 12.42
N LEU A 320 -5.84 -15.44 12.06
CA LEU A 320 -6.46 -16.54 12.81
C LEU A 320 -5.45 -17.26 13.74
N GLY A 321 -4.30 -16.61 14.00
CA GLY A 321 -3.21 -17.13 14.82
C GLY A 321 -2.57 -18.39 14.23
N LYS A 322 -1.86 -19.14 15.09
CA LYS A 322 -1.20 -20.40 14.74
C LYS A 322 -2.15 -21.39 14.04
N GLU A 323 -3.35 -21.60 14.57
CA GLU A 323 -4.32 -22.53 13.98
C GLU A 323 -4.69 -22.10 12.56
N GLY A 324 -4.89 -20.80 12.31
CA GLY A 324 -5.07 -20.24 10.98
C GLY A 324 -3.94 -20.56 10.00
N VAL A 325 -2.68 -20.40 10.44
CA VAL A 325 -1.50 -20.77 9.64
C VAL A 325 -1.53 -22.27 9.31
N LEU A 326 -1.75 -23.13 10.32
CA LEU A 326 -1.77 -24.58 10.14
C LEU A 326 -2.92 -25.05 9.23
N LYS A 327 -4.12 -24.49 9.36
CA LYS A 327 -5.28 -24.77 8.50
C LYS A 327 -5.02 -24.35 7.05
N THR A 328 -4.42 -23.17 6.86
CA THR A 328 -4.02 -22.67 5.53
C THR A 328 -2.98 -23.60 4.90
N LEU A 329 -1.98 -24.04 5.66
CA LEU A 329 -0.98 -25.02 5.23
C LEU A 329 -1.61 -26.39 4.88
N ASP A 330 -2.58 -26.87 5.66
CA ASP A 330 -3.31 -28.11 5.36
C ASP A 330 -4.08 -28.00 4.04
N VAL A 331 -4.73 -26.87 3.76
CA VAL A 331 -5.41 -26.61 2.48
C VAL A 331 -4.43 -26.58 1.31
N LEU A 332 -3.28 -25.91 1.47
CA LEU A 332 -2.22 -25.88 0.46
C LEU A 332 -1.65 -27.28 0.18
N LYS A 333 -1.32 -28.04 1.23
CA LYS A 333 -0.84 -29.43 1.16
C LYS A 333 -1.85 -30.36 0.47
N GLN A 334 -3.13 -30.26 0.83
CA GLN A 334 -4.22 -31.03 0.19
C GLN A 334 -4.39 -30.69 -1.30
N SER A 335 -4.14 -29.45 -1.69
CA SER A 335 -4.24 -28.99 -3.09
C SER A 335 -3.05 -29.38 -3.98
N GLY A 336 -1.97 -29.91 -3.40
CA GLY A 336 -0.72 -30.16 -4.10
C GLY A 336 -0.16 -28.90 -4.76
N ALA A 337 -0.31 -27.75 -4.12
CA ALA A 337 0.38 -26.52 -4.50
C ALA A 337 1.72 -26.42 -3.78
N TYR A 338 2.69 -25.79 -4.45
CA TYR A 338 3.88 -25.26 -3.79
C TYR A 338 3.48 -24.01 -2.98
N TYR A 339 4.17 -23.77 -1.88
CA TYR A 339 3.99 -22.56 -1.08
C TYR A 339 5.30 -22.21 -0.36
N SER A 340 5.44 -20.95 0.04
CA SER A 340 6.58 -20.48 0.83
C SER A 340 6.14 -19.30 1.68
N GLY A 341 6.83 -19.07 2.80
CA GLY A 341 6.56 -17.96 3.72
C GLY A 341 5.93 -18.36 5.06
N THR A 342 5.29 -19.52 5.14
CA THR A 342 4.78 -20.10 6.40
C THR A 342 5.14 -21.58 6.52
N ALA A 343 5.31 -22.08 7.73
CA ALA A 343 5.70 -23.47 8.01
C ALA A 343 5.10 -23.99 9.32
N ALA A 344 4.90 -25.32 9.43
CA ALA A 344 4.44 -25.96 10.68
C ALA A 344 5.60 -26.45 11.58
N SER A 345 6.86 -26.27 11.17
CA SER A 345 8.06 -26.57 11.97
C SER A 345 9.30 -25.88 11.40
N THR A 346 10.37 -25.73 12.20
CA THR A 346 11.68 -25.27 11.73
C THR A 346 12.19 -26.10 10.55
N ALA A 347 12.01 -27.42 10.57
CA ALA A 347 12.44 -28.30 9.48
C ALA A 347 11.67 -28.07 8.16
N GLU A 348 10.45 -27.54 8.22
CA GLU A 348 9.68 -27.14 7.05
C GLU A 348 10.08 -25.73 6.56
N GLN A 349 10.42 -24.81 7.46
CA GLN A 349 11.01 -23.51 7.10
C GLN A 349 12.40 -23.65 6.47
N GLU A 350 13.19 -24.63 6.91
CA GLU A 350 14.52 -24.95 6.37
C GLU A 350 14.46 -25.83 5.10
N ASP A 351 13.30 -26.32 4.68
CA ASP A 351 13.16 -27.12 3.44
C ASP A 351 12.71 -26.26 2.24
N VAL A 352 13.57 -25.33 1.81
CA VAL A 352 13.29 -24.40 0.71
C VAL A 352 12.71 -25.10 -0.53
N VAL A 353 11.56 -24.63 -0.99
CA VAL A 353 10.87 -25.20 -2.16
C VAL A 353 11.70 -25.03 -3.43
N ILE A 354 11.89 -26.14 -4.16
CA ILE A 354 12.51 -26.18 -5.48
C ILE A 354 11.49 -26.72 -6.49
N PHE A 355 11.23 -25.95 -7.54
CA PHE A 355 10.54 -26.41 -8.74
C PHE A 355 11.59 -26.88 -9.76
N ASP A 356 11.58 -28.17 -10.12
CA ASP A 356 12.48 -28.76 -11.11
C ASP A 356 11.70 -29.13 -12.38
N LYS A 357 12.10 -28.57 -13.52
CA LYS A 357 11.63 -28.97 -14.86
C LYS A 357 12.83 -29.24 -15.75
N ASN A 358 12.98 -30.50 -16.18
CA ASN A 358 14.08 -30.97 -17.02
C ASN A 358 15.49 -30.66 -16.42
N GLY A 359 15.60 -30.64 -15.09
CA GLY A 359 16.82 -30.34 -14.36
C GLY A 359 17.17 -28.85 -14.26
N LEU A 360 16.34 -27.94 -14.78
CA LEU A 360 16.40 -26.52 -14.44
C LEU A 360 15.61 -26.32 -13.15
N ARG A 361 16.24 -25.72 -12.13
CA ARG A 361 15.74 -25.66 -10.75
C ARG A 361 15.53 -24.23 -10.29
N ILE A 362 14.29 -23.90 -9.95
CA ILE A 362 13.90 -22.58 -9.44
C ILE A 362 13.58 -22.71 -7.96
N ALA A 363 14.26 -21.94 -7.11
CA ALA A 363 13.89 -21.82 -5.71
C ALA A 363 12.79 -20.76 -5.53
N LEU A 364 11.85 -21.04 -4.62
CA LEU A 364 10.67 -20.21 -4.38
C LEU A 364 10.61 -19.82 -2.90
N LEU A 365 10.91 -18.55 -2.63
CA LEU A 365 10.96 -17.95 -1.29
C LEU A 365 9.82 -16.95 -1.09
N ALA A 366 9.44 -16.67 0.16
CA ALA A 366 8.53 -15.59 0.48
C ALA A 366 8.76 -15.03 1.90
N PHE A 367 8.57 -13.72 2.06
CA PHE A 367 8.82 -12.95 3.29
C PHE A 367 7.81 -11.82 3.46
N THR A 368 7.46 -11.49 4.72
CA THR A 368 6.61 -10.32 5.07
C THR A 368 7.33 -9.37 6.01
N PHE A 369 7.03 -8.09 5.87
CA PHE A 369 7.51 -7.05 6.76
C PHE A 369 6.73 -6.90 8.07
N ASP A 370 5.45 -7.24 8.10
CA ASP A 370 4.56 -7.00 9.23
C ASP A 370 3.58 -8.17 9.43
N LEU A 371 2.80 -8.10 10.51
CA LEU A 371 1.77 -9.06 10.92
C LEU A 371 0.53 -8.36 11.51
N ASN A 372 0.21 -7.13 11.08
CA ASN A 372 -0.93 -6.33 11.55
C ASN A 372 -0.97 -6.15 13.09
N GLY A 373 0.21 -6.02 13.70
CA GLY A 373 0.37 -5.94 15.16
C GLY A 373 0.06 -7.23 15.92
N TYR A 374 0.15 -8.39 15.25
CA TYR A 374 0.41 -9.69 15.86
C TYR A 374 1.92 -9.98 15.86
N ASN A 375 2.35 -10.96 16.66
CA ASN A 375 3.72 -11.47 16.67
C ASN A 375 3.69 -12.97 16.41
N VAL A 376 4.76 -13.50 15.80
CA VAL A 376 5.05 -14.93 15.87
C VAL A 376 5.43 -15.29 17.32
N PRO A 377 4.96 -16.43 17.89
CA PRO A 377 5.43 -16.92 19.17
C PRO A 377 6.96 -17.10 19.21
N GLU A 378 7.61 -16.70 20.30
CA GLU A 378 9.07 -16.75 20.44
C GLU A 378 9.65 -18.17 20.35
N ASP A 379 8.85 -19.17 20.73
CA ASP A 379 9.18 -20.60 20.66
C ASP A 379 8.83 -21.26 19.31
N GLU A 380 8.12 -20.54 18.43
CA GLU A 380 7.69 -21.02 17.11
C GLU A 380 7.98 -20.00 15.97
N PRO A 381 9.19 -19.41 15.89
CA PRO A 381 9.54 -18.36 14.91
C PRO A 381 9.46 -18.82 13.45
N TYR A 382 9.31 -20.12 13.22
CA TYR A 382 9.15 -20.74 11.91
C TYR A 382 7.75 -20.54 11.29
N LEU A 383 6.74 -20.14 12.07
CA LEU A 383 5.36 -20.07 11.57
C LEU A 383 5.19 -19.08 10.41
N VAL A 384 5.91 -17.95 10.42
CA VAL A 384 5.92 -16.96 9.34
C VAL A 384 7.33 -16.40 9.15
N ASN A 385 7.78 -16.31 7.90
CA ASN A 385 9.04 -15.66 7.51
C ASN A 385 8.89 -14.13 7.60
N VAL A 386 9.22 -13.55 8.75
CA VAL A 386 9.19 -12.09 8.95
C VAL A 386 10.57 -11.48 8.73
N VAL A 387 10.66 -10.47 7.87
CA VAL A 387 11.84 -9.61 7.65
C VAL A 387 11.33 -8.18 7.53
N ARG A 388 11.68 -7.31 8.49
CA ARG A 388 11.11 -5.96 8.71
C ARG A 388 11.47 -4.92 7.64
N PHE A 389 11.26 -5.19 6.34
CA PHE A 389 11.72 -4.37 5.21
C PHE A 389 11.40 -2.87 5.29
N ASN A 390 10.28 -2.50 5.91
CA ASN A 390 9.84 -1.10 6.03
C ASN A 390 10.48 -0.35 7.21
N ASP A 391 11.08 -1.05 8.18
CA ASP A 391 11.69 -0.39 9.33
C ASP A 391 12.97 0.34 8.90
N ALA A 392 13.22 1.51 9.51
CA ALA A 392 14.40 2.32 9.28
C ALA A 392 15.37 2.32 10.48
N ASP A 393 14.85 2.22 11.70
CA ASP A 393 15.63 2.04 12.93
C ASP A 393 14.86 1.11 13.91
N PRO A 394 15.40 -0.09 14.24
CA PRO A 394 16.64 -0.67 13.73
C PRO A 394 16.58 -1.02 12.23
N GLU A 395 17.75 -1.11 11.59
CA GLU A 395 17.86 -1.63 10.22
C GLU A 395 17.28 -3.06 10.11
N PRO A 396 16.68 -3.45 8.97
CA PRO A 396 16.09 -4.79 8.81
C PRO A 396 17.13 -5.92 8.86
N ASP A 397 16.81 -7.03 9.53
CA ASP A 397 17.66 -8.23 9.58
C ASP A 397 17.37 -9.16 8.39
N TYR A 398 18.34 -9.26 7.47
CA TYR A 398 18.26 -10.09 6.26
C TYR A 398 18.78 -11.54 6.46
N SER A 399 19.23 -11.93 7.66
CA SER A 399 19.87 -13.23 7.91
C SER A 399 19.01 -14.45 7.57
N LEU A 400 17.68 -14.34 7.71
CA LEU A 400 16.75 -15.39 7.27
C LEU A 400 16.77 -15.61 5.75
N ILE A 401 16.91 -14.53 4.98
CA ILE A 401 17.00 -14.58 3.51
C ILE A 401 18.35 -15.17 3.10
N GLU A 402 19.45 -14.72 3.73
CA GLU A 402 20.78 -15.28 3.50
C GLU A 402 20.82 -16.80 3.74
N ASN A 403 20.21 -17.26 4.84
CA ASN A 403 20.10 -18.68 5.16
C ASN A 403 19.29 -19.45 4.12
N GLN A 404 18.08 -18.99 3.76
CA GLN A 404 17.25 -19.66 2.75
C GLN A 404 17.89 -19.64 1.35
N VAL A 405 18.61 -18.57 0.99
CA VAL A 405 19.40 -18.53 -0.26
C VAL A 405 20.57 -19.51 -0.23
N ALA A 406 21.26 -19.66 0.91
CA ALA A 406 22.31 -20.66 1.07
C ALA A 406 21.76 -22.10 0.94
N ILE A 407 20.60 -22.38 1.54
CA ILE A 407 19.90 -23.66 1.41
C ILE A 407 19.46 -23.90 -0.04
N ALA A 408 18.88 -22.91 -0.71
CA ALA A 408 18.49 -22.98 -2.13
C ALA A 408 19.68 -23.36 -3.02
N LYS A 409 20.81 -22.67 -2.86
CA LYS A 409 22.06 -22.94 -3.58
C LYS A 409 22.62 -24.33 -3.25
N ALA A 410 22.55 -24.78 -2.00
CA ALA A 410 22.95 -26.13 -1.60
C ALA A 410 22.06 -27.24 -2.19
N LYS A 411 20.76 -26.97 -2.42
CA LYS A 411 19.83 -27.85 -3.14
C LYS A 411 20.01 -27.79 -4.67
N GLY A 412 20.93 -26.95 -5.15
CA GLY A 412 21.26 -26.78 -6.57
C GLY A 412 20.20 -26.00 -7.34
N ALA A 413 19.64 -24.94 -6.75
CA ALA A 413 18.85 -23.96 -7.49
C ALA A 413 19.73 -23.23 -8.52
N ASP A 414 19.25 -23.13 -9.76
CA ASP A 414 19.87 -22.37 -10.83
C ASP A 414 19.41 -20.89 -10.84
N HIS A 415 18.24 -20.60 -10.25
CA HIS A 415 17.64 -19.25 -10.13
C HIS A 415 16.77 -19.17 -8.86
N ILE A 416 16.75 -18.03 -8.19
CA ILE A 416 15.99 -17.82 -6.95
C ILE A 416 14.97 -16.69 -7.11
N ILE A 417 13.69 -17.01 -6.89
CA ILE A 417 12.59 -16.04 -6.86
C ILE A 417 12.15 -15.85 -5.41
N ALA A 418 12.02 -14.59 -4.96
CA ALA A 418 11.43 -14.24 -3.67
C ALA A 418 10.18 -13.39 -3.85
N TYR A 419 9.09 -13.75 -3.20
CA TYR A 419 7.97 -12.83 -2.95
C TYR A 419 8.29 -11.99 -1.71
N CYS A 420 8.09 -10.67 -1.81
CA CYS A 420 8.33 -9.73 -0.72
C CYS A 420 7.05 -8.92 -0.45
N HIS A 421 6.38 -9.20 0.66
CA HIS A 421 5.21 -8.45 1.08
C HIS A 421 5.69 -7.25 1.93
N TRP A 422 5.60 -6.03 1.39
CA TRP A 422 6.34 -4.85 1.86
C TRP A 422 5.76 -3.49 1.40
N GLY A 423 6.34 -2.39 1.87
CA GLY A 423 5.95 -1.04 1.43
C GLY A 423 4.64 -0.53 2.06
N TRP A 424 4.04 0.50 1.48
CA TRP A 424 2.89 1.20 2.07
C TRP A 424 1.63 1.02 1.23
N GLU A 425 0.54 0.59 1.86
CA GLU A 425 -0.78 0.50 1.23
C GLU A 425 -1.21 1.83 0.61
N PHE A 426 -1.68 1.76 -0.64
CA PHE A 426 -2.26 2.85 -1.41
C PHE A 426 -1.28 3.97 -1.83
N GLU A 427 0.01 3.66 -1.95
CA GLU A 427 1.03 4.54 -2.51
C GLU A 427 1.64 3.94 -3.78
N MET A 428 1.64 4.68 -4.89
CA MET A 428 1.98 4.15 -6.22
C MET A 428 3.48 4.07 -6.51
N TYR A 429 4.31 4.54 -5.59
CA TYR A 429 5.77 4.40 -5.64
C TYR A 429 6.26 3.71 -4.36
N PRO A 430 7.28 2.84 -4.43
CA PRO A 430 7.98 2.38 -3.23
C PRO A 430 8.66 3.58 -2.55
N HIS A 431 8.86 3.48 -1.23
CA HIS A 431 9.71 4.42 -0.49
C HIS A 431 11.19 4.15 -0.76
N VAL A 432 12.06 5.10 -0.46
CA VAL A 432 13.52 4.95 -0.66
C VAL A 432 14.05 3.69 0.05
N ASN A 433 13.63 3.44 1.28
CA ASN A 433 14.08 2.27 2.05
C ASN A 433 13.61 0.92 1.46
N ILE A 434 12.50 0.88 0.71
CA ILE A 434 12.05 -0.34 0.00
C ILE A 434 12.90 -0.59 -1.24
N VAL A 435 13.33 0.47 -1.93
CA VAL A 435 14.30 0.36 -3.03
C VAL A 435 15.64 -0.16 -2.49
N GLU A 436 16.12 0.40 -1.37
CA GLU A 436 17.33 -0.09 -0.68
C GLU A 436 17.18 -1.55 -0.20
N ALA A 437 16.02 -1.91 0.36
CA ALA A 437 15.71 -3.28 0.76
C ALA A 437 15.71 -4.25 -0.44
N ALA A 438 15.19 -3.85 -1.59
CA ALA A 438 15.25 -4.64 -2.82
C ALA A 438 16.71 -4.92 -3.24
N HIS A 439 17.57 -3.89 -3.23
CA HIS A 439 19.00 -4.07 -3.48
C HIS A 439 19.64 -5.04 -2.46
N LYS A 440 19.31 -4.95 -1.17
CA LYS A 440 19.81 -5.86 -0.12
C LYS A 440 19.36 -7.31 -0.33
N VAL A 441 18.10 -7.55 -0.69
CA VAL A 441 17.59 -8.90 -1.02
C VAL A 441 18.31 -9.49 -2.23
N ILE A 442 18.63 -8.68 -3.26
CA ILE A 442 19.45 -9.11 -4.40
C ILE A 442 20.91 -9.37 -3.98
N GLU A 443 21.50 -8.58 -3.09
CA GLU A 443 22.85 -8.81 -2.54
C GLU A 443 22.95 -10.14 -1.77
N CYS A 444 21.91 -10.53 -1.01
CA CYS A 444 21.82 -11.87 -0.40
C CYS A 444 21.85 -12.99 -1.45
N GLY A 445 21.54 -12.67 -2.70
CA GLY A 445 21.66 -13.55 -3.86
C GLY A 445 20.35 -14.12 -4.37
N VAL A 446 19.25 -13.37 -4.24
CA VAL A 446 18.00 -13.55 -4.99
C VAL A 446 18.19 -13.04 -6.42
N ASP A 447 17.48 -13.62 -7.40
CA ASP A 447 17.54 -13.25 -8.83
C ASP A 447 16.29 -12.54 -9.34
N THR A 448 15.14 -12.73 -8.66
CA THR A 448 13.90 -12.04 -9.00
C THR A 448 13.08 -11.77 -7.74
N ILE A 449 12.65 -10.52 -7.58
CA ILE A 449 11.76 -10.11 -6.50
C ILE A 449 10.36 -9.82 -7.06
N LEU A 450 9.36 -10.39 -6.41
CA LEU A 450 7.94 -10.27 -6.75
C LEU A 450 7.21 -9.64 -5.56
N GLY A 451 7.26 -8.31 -5.49
CA GLY A 451 6.70 -7.53 -4.40
C GLY A 451 5.17 -7.42 -4.45
N ASN A 452 4.54 -7.27 -3.27
CA ASN A 452 3.10 -7.05 -3.06
C ASN A 452 2.86 -6.39 -1.68
N HIS A 453 1.59 -6.20 -1.26
CA HIS A 453 1.08 -5.43 -0.10
C HIS A 453 0.52 -4.02 -0.40
N PRO A 454 1.09 -3.17 -1.28
CA PRO A 454 0.58 -1.82 -1.48
C PRO A 454 -0.86 -1.70 -1.99
N HIS A 455 -1.54 -2.80 -2.37
CA HIS A 455 -2.87 -2.82 -2.99
C HIS A 455 -3.01 -1.85 -4.18
N VAL A 456 -1.91 -1.51 -4.84
CA VAL A 456 -1.82 -0.72 -6.07
C VAL A 456 -0.63 -1.22 -6.88
N SER A 457 -0.70 -1.10 -8.20
CA SER A 457 0.47 -1.30 -9.07
C SER A 457 1.56 -0.27 -8.79
N GLN A 458 2.77 -0.74 -8.50
CA GLN A 458 3.99 0.06 -8.41
C GLN A 458 4.94 -0.25 -9.59
N PRO A 459 5.95 0.59 -9.88
CA PRO A 459 6.95 0.33 -10.90
C PRO A 459 7.72 -0.99 -10.74
N ALA A 460 8.53 -1.28 -11.77
CA ALA A 460 9.53 -2.33 -11.77
C ALA A 460 10.92 -1.72 -11.98
N GLN A 461 11.97 -2.50 -11.71
CA GLN A 461 13.38 -2.12 -11.88
C GLN A 461 14.20 -3.31 -12.40
N LEU A 462 15.24 -3.03 -13.19
CA LEU A 462 16.29 -4.01 -13.50
C LEU A 462 17.59 -3.62 -12.78
N ILE A 463 18.02 -4.44 -11.82
CA ILE A 463 19.26 -4.21 -11.07
C ILE A 463 20.40 -4.95 -11.79
N GLU A 464 21.32 -4.20 -12.40
CA GLU A 464 22.54 -4.72 -13.03
C GLU A 464 23.46 -5.43 -12.02
N ARG A 465 24.11 -6.53 -12.43
CA ARG A 465 24.93 -7.39 -11.56
C ARG A 465 26.23 -7.81 -12.24
N ASP A 466 27.34 -7.79 -11.51
CA ASP A 466 28.66 -8.15 -12.05
C ASP A 466 28.72 -9.61 -12.50
N ASN A 467 28.96 -9.83 -13.79
CA ASN A 467 29.06 -11.16 -14.44
C ASN A 467 27.79 -12.04 -14.33
N MET A 468 26.64 -11.44 -14.02
CA MET A 468 25.35 -12.11 -13.91
C MET A 468 24.29 -11.33 -14.72
N PRO A 469 23.20 -11.97 -15.16
CA PRO A 469 22.07 -11.24 -15.73
C PRO A 469 21.46 -10.26 -14.72
N PRO A 470 20.86 -9.14 -15.16
CA PRO A 470 20.17 -8.22 -14.27
C PRO A 470 19.10 -8.94 -13.45
N ALA A 471 18.97 -8.57 -12.17
CA ALA A 471 17.86 -9.03 -11.35
C ALA A 471 16.60 -8.21 -11.68
N LEU A 472 15.46 -8.89 -11.83
CA LEU A 472 14.16 -8.25 -11.98
C LEU A 472 13.56 -7.97 -10.60
N VAL A 473 13.20 -6.72 -10.34
CA VAL A 473 12.42 -6.32 -9.16
C VAL A 473 11.08 -5.78 -9.63
N ILE A 474 10.00 -6.41 -9.18
CA ILE A 474 8.65 -5.89 -9.27
C ILE A 474 8.27 -5.39 -7.88
N TYR A 475 7.94 -4.11 -7.70
CA TYR A 475 7.70 -3.59 -6.34
C TYR A 475 6.30 -3.93 -5.81
N ALA A 476 5.26 -3.85 -6.66
CA ALA A 476 3.92 -4.32 -6.35
C ALA A 476 3.09 -4.53 -7.63
N PHE A 477 2.42 -5.68 -7.76
CA PHE A 477 1.49 -5.93 -8.86
C PHE A 477 0.16 -5.18 -8.69
N GLY A 478 -0.28 -5.03 -7.44
CA GLY A 478 -1.63 -4.63 -7.06
C GLY A 478 -2.53 -5.83 -6.77
N ASP A 479 -3.82 -5.56 -6.55
CA ASP A 479 -4.79 -6.59 -6.18
C ASP A 479 -5.14 -7.50 -7.36
N PHE A 480 -4.79 -8.78 -7.30
CA PHE A 480 -5.18 -9.73 -8.34
C PHE A 480 -6.63 -10.19 -8.18
N VAL A 481 -7.06 -10.43 -6.94
CA VAL A 481 -8.47 -10.69 -6.60
C VAL A 481 -8.78 -10.03 -5.25
N SER A 482 -9.36 -8.83 -5.27
CA SER A 482 -9.82 -8.14 -4.05
C SER A 482 -11.17 -7.47 -4.22
N TYR A 483 -11.72 -6.95 -3.13
CA TYR A 483 -12.85 -6.01 -3.17
C TYR A 483 -12.55 -4.75 -2.36
N HIS A 484 -11.91 -3.77 -3.01
CA HIS A 484 -11.67 -2.41 -2.50
C HIS A 484 -12.56 -1.39 -3.26
N PRO A 485 -13.85 -1.23 -2.90
CA PRO A 485 -14.78 -0.41 -3.67
C PRO A 485 -14.50 1.09 -3.57
N ASP A 486 -14.00 1.57 -2.44
CA ASP A 486 -13.71 2.99 -2.19
C ASP A 486 -12.33 3.41 -2.77
N SER A 487 -11.36 2.49 -2.88
CA SER A 487 -10.06 2.77 -3.50
C SER A 487 -10.16 2.87 -5.03
N ARG A 488 -9.67 3.94 -5.66
CA ARG A 488 -9.67 4.10 -7.11
C ARG A 488 -8.60 3.23 -7.74
N ASN A 489 -7.36 3.38 -7.29
CA ASN A 489 -6.20 2.82 -7.96
C ASN A 489 -5.99 1.32 -7.67
N SER A 490 -6.56 0.78 -6.58
CA SER A 490 -6.55 -0.66 -6.28
C SER A 490 -7.36 -1.53 -7.25
N LYS A 491 -8.09 -0.89 -8.18
CA LYS A 491 -8.76 -1.56 -9.31
C LYS A 491 -7.83 -1.72 -10.52
N LEU A 492 -6.61 -1.18 -10.44
CA LEU A 492 -5.54 -1.37 -11.39
C LEU A 492 -4.54 -2.34 -10.78
N ALA A 493 -4.35 -3.46 -11.47
CA ALA A 493 -3.31 -4.44 -11.24
C ALA A 493 -2.73 -4.83 -12.60
N TYR A 494 -1.49 -5.32 -12.61
CA TYR A 494 -0.90 -5.94 -13.79
C TYR A 494 -0.48 -7.38 -13.49
N LEU A 495 -0.35 -8.16 -14.56
CA LEU A 495 0.21 -9.50 -14.54
C LEU A 495 1.51 -9.46 -15.33
N ILE A 496 2.50 -10.23 -14.91
CA ILE A 496 3.75 -10.39 -15.67
C ILE A 496 3.92 -11.86 -15.99
N LYS A 497 4.36 -12.14 -17.21
CA LYS A 497 4.86 -13.44 -17.62
C LYS A 497 6.30 -13.32 -18.07
N PHE A 498 7.16 -14.23 -17.63
CA PHE A 498 8.52 -14.30 -18.13
C PHE A 498 9.09 -15.71 -18.20
N ASP A 499 10.00 -15.94 -19.16
CA ASP A 499 10.83 -17.13 -19.22
C ASP A 499 12.11 -16.97 -18.39
N ILE A 500 12.50 -18.02 -17.67
CA ILE A 500 13.86 -18.24 -17.16
C ILE A 500 14.52 -19.24 -18.10
N VAL A 501 15.70 -18.92 -18.64
CA VAL A 501 16.36 -19.69 -19.70
C VAL A 501 17.80 -19.99 -19.33
N ILE A 502 18.28 -21.21 -19.54
CA ILE A 502 19.72 -21.54 -19.51
C ILE A 502 20.14 -22.09 -20.86
N ILE A 503 21.27 -21.59 -21.38
CA ILE A 503 21.86 -21.94 -22.68
C ILE A 503 23.32 -22.31 -22.44
N SER A 504 23.68 -23.57 -22.67
CA SER A 504 25.06 -24.04 -22.53
C SER A 504 25.61 -24.58 -23.86
N ALA A 505 26.88 -24.29 -24.15
CA ALA A 505 27.58 -24.69 -25.38
C ALA A 505 28.93 -25.36 -25.04
N SER A 506 29.09 -26.64 -25.40
CA SER A 506 30.12 -27.54 -24.82
C SER A 506 31.60 -27.17 -25.02
N ASN A 507 31.95 -26.17 -25.83
CA ASN A 507 33.33 -26.00 -26.33
C ASN A 507 33.84 -24.54 -26.44
N ILE A 508 33.35 -23.63 -25.60
CA ILE A 508 34.00 -22.32 -25.42
C ILE A 508 34.30 -22.10 -23.93
N PRO A 509 35.57 -22.03 -23.50
CA PRO A 509 35.93 -21.75 -22.10
C PRO A 509 35.83 -20.25 -21.79
N THR A 510 34.65 -19.68 -21.96
CA THR A 510 34.29 -18.33 -21.50
C THR A 510 32.83 -18.33 -21.05
N TYR A 511 32.62 -17.93 -19.79
CA TYR A 511 31.36 -17.43 -19.21
C TYR A 511 30.23 -17.16 -20.21
N SER A 512 29.09 -17.85 -20.08
CA SER A 512 27.75 -17.23 -20.07
C SER A 512 26.60 -18.25 -20.13
N ASP A 513 26.20 -18.79 -18.97
CA ASP A 513 24.82 -19.23 -18.80
C ASP A 513 23.94 -17.97 -18.62
N PHE A 514 23.45 -17.39 -19.72
CA PHE A 514 22.61 -16.19 -19.67
C PHE A 514 21.15 -16.54 -19.37
N ILE A 515 20.68 -16.19 -18.17
CA ILE A 515 19.25 -16.09 -17.86
C ILE A 515 18.68 -14.82 -18.49
N ASN A 516 17.96 -14.99 -19.60
CA ASN A 516 17.20 -13.91 -20.22
C ASN A 516 15.75 -13.95 -19.74
N ILE A 517 15.35 -12.94 -18.97
CA ILE A 517 13.95 -12.66 -18.63
C ILE A 517 13.28 -12.04 -19.86
N MET A 518 12.46 -12.81 -20.55
CA MET A 518 11.62 -12.35 -21.66
C MET A 518 10.24 -11.99 -21.13
N MET A 519 9.90 -10.70 -21.01
CA MET A 519 8.58 -10.25 -20.54
C MET A 519 7.59 -10.13 -21.71
N ASP A 520 6.44 -10.80 -21.62
CA ASP A 520 5.27 -10.62 -22.50
C ASP A 520 4.20 -9.71 -21.83
#